data_AF-A0AAU5H3T5-F1
#
_entry.id   AF-A0AAU5H3T5-F1
#
_cell.length_a   1.000
_cell.length_b   1.000
_cell.length_c   1.000
_cell.angle_alpha   90.00
_cell.angle_beta   90.00
_cell.angle_gamma   90.00
#
_symmetry.space_group_name_H-M   'P 1'
#
loop_
_entity.id
_entity.type
_entity.pdbx_description
1 polymer ?
#
loop_
_entity_poly.entity_id
_entity_poly.type
_entity_poly.pdbx_seq_one_letter_code
_entity_poly.pdbx_strand_id
1 'polypeptide(L)'
;MALHAIEIILTRTVCSLELRAAERKSDMSLAPSGDSKNIAVLVSAKNENRAVQKIWKRLEDSLPIDVVCSLFPGPDGKRLMSIQMSCETAERLRIQAETAQQSPETYLGQAILEALARDRSQRKRRLDCRLNSLMRDFSAEEIAGAAARRIA
;
A
#
# COMPACT_ATOMS: atom_id res chain seq x y z
N MET A 1 -18.37 17.89 -10.37
CA MET A 1 -17.30 17.34 -9.48
C MET A 1 -17.12 15.88 -9.85
N ALA A 2 -15.89 15.37 -9.82
CA ALA A 2 -15.62 13.98 -10.14
C ALA A 2 -15.69 13.12 -8.87
N LEU A 3 -16.07 11.85 -9.03
CA LEU A 3 -15.98 10.85 -7.97
C LEU A 3 -14.61 10.17 -8.06
N HIS A 4 -13.90 10.12 -6.93
CA HIS A 4 -12.61 9.46 -6.82
C HIS A 4 -12.74 8.25 -5.91
N ALA A 5 -12.35 7.07 -6.40
CA ALA A 5 -12.28 5.85 -5.62
C ALA A 5 -10.95 5.81 -4.84
N ILE A 6 -11.06 5.81 -3.52
CA ILE A 6 -9.92 5.82 -2.61
C ILE A 6 -10.00 4.58 -1.71
N GLU A 7 -8.84 3.96 -1.50
CA GLU A 7 -8.63 2.91 -0.54
C GLU A 7 -7.93 3.49 0.70
N ILE A 8 -8.41 3.08 1.87
CA ILE A 8 -7.87 3.45 3.18
C ILE A 8 -7.36 2.16 3.82
N ILE A 9 -6.08 2.12 4.12
CA ILE A 9 -5.43 1.02 4.84
C ILE A 9 -5.30 1.45 6.30
N LEU A 10 -5.69 0.56 7.21
CA LEU A 10 -5.70 0.80 8.64
C LEU A 10 -4.53 0.11 9.34
N THR A 11 -4.04 0.72 10.43
CA THR A 11 -2.99 0.12 11.26
C THR A 11 -3.48 -1.13 12.00
N ARG A 12 -4.79 -1.17 12.33
CA ARG A 12 -5.48 -2.32 12.94
C ARG A 12 -6.84 -2.56 12.30
N THR A 13 -7.37 -3.77 12.46
CA THR A 13 -8.76 -4.08 12.09
C THR A 13 -9.74 -3.25 12.92
N VAL A 14 -10.80 -2.78 12.27
CA VAL A 14 -11.90 -2.04 12.94
C VAL A 14 -13.17 -2.87 12.95
N CYS A 15 -13.93 -2.80 14.04
CA CYS A 15 -15.20 -3.51 14.13
C CYS A 15 -16.34 -2.72 13.47
N SER A 16 -17.47 -3.38 13.22
CA SER A 16 -18.62 -2.74 12.57
C SER A 16 -19.16 -1.53 13.33
N LEU A 17 -19.05 -1.50 14.66
CA LEU A 17 -19.50 -0.36 15.47
C LEU A 17 -18.63 0.88 15.24
N GLU A 18 -17.30 0.71 15.24
CA GLU A 18 -16.34 1.78 14.95
C GLU A 18 -16.57 2.34 13.55
N LEU A 19 -16.76 1.46 12.57
CA LEU A 19 -17.04 1.85 11.18
C LEU A 19 -18.34 2.66 11.08
N ARG A 20 -19.44 2.18 11.68
CA ARG A 20 -20.72 2.90 11.71
C ARG A 20 -20.64 4.25 12.41
N ALA A 21 -19.77 4.39 13.41
CA ALA A 21 -19.52 5.67 14.07
C ALA A 21 -18.75 6.61 13.14
N ALA A 22 -17.74 6.11 12.43
CA ALA A 22 -16.98 6.87 11.45
C ALA A 22 -17.86 7.33 10.26
N GLU A 23 -18.72 6.47 9.72
CA GLU A 23 -19.69 6.83 8.67
C GLU A 23 -20.58 8.00 9.11
N ARG A 24 -21.16 7.91 10.32
CA ARG A 24 -22.05 8.94 10.88
C ARG A 24 -21.35 10.27 11.11
N LYS A 25 -20.09 10.25 11.55
CA LYS A 25 -19.31 11.49 11.81
C LYS A 25 -18.81 12.14 10.52
N SER A 26 -18.42 11.33 9.54
CA SER A 26 -17.76 11.82 8.31
C SER A 26 -18.73 12.12 7.17
N ASP A 27 -19.97 11.64 7.25
CA ASP A 27 -20.95 11.68 6.16
C ASP A 27 -20.36 11.05 4.88
N MET A 28 -19.67 9.91 5.05
CA MET A 28 -19.09 9.12 3.97
C MET A 28 -19.58 7.66 4.09
N SER A 29 -19.92 7.06 2.95
CA SER A 29 -20.21 5.63 2.87
C SER A 29 -18.90 4.85 2.80
N LEU A 30 -18.69 3.93 3.74
CA LEU A 30 -17.45 3.18 3.89
C LEU A 30 -17.69 1.70 3.59
N ALA A 31 -16.96 1.14 2.63
CA ALA A 31 -17.06 -0.26 2.25
C ALA A 31 -15.82 -1.04 2.76
N PRO A 32 -15.92 -1.79 3.88
CA PRO A 32 -14.80 -2.53 4.41
C PRO A 32 -14.51 -3.79 3.58
N SER A 33 -13.23 -4.12 3.45
CA SER A 33 -12.72 -5.41 2.99
C SER A 33 -13.12 -6.54 3.95
N GLY A 34 -13.07 -7.79 3.48
CA GLY A 34 -13.36 -8.96 4.31
C GLY A 34 -12.45 -9.10 5.54
N ASP A 35 -11.23 -8.56 5.49
CA ASP A 35 -10.30 -8.49 6.63
C ASP A 35 -10.53 -7.30 7.57
N SER A 36 -11.46 -6.39 7.23
CA SER A 36 -11.74 -5.14 7.95
C SER A 36 -10.50 -4.28 8.24
N LYS A 37 -9.43 -4.44 7.46
CA LYS A 37 -8.20 -3.64 7.53
C LYS A 37 -8.08 -2.65 6.37
N ASN A 38 -8.78 -2.92 5.27
CA ASN A 38 -8.87 -2.02 4.12
C ASN A 38 -10.31 -1.53 3.98
N ILE A 39 -10.50 -0.26 3.63
CA ILE A 39 -11.80 0.36 3.40
C ILE A 39 -11.77 1.06 2.04
N ALA A 40 -12.76 0.80 1.19
CA ALA A 40 -12.99 1.56 -0.02
C ALA A 40 -14.02 2.67 0.22
N VAL A 41 -13.77 3.86 -0.34
CA VAL A 41 -14.66 5.01 -0.26
C VAL A 41 -14.69 5.77 -1.59
N LEU A 42 -15.88 6.25 -1.97
CA LEU A 42 -16.07 7.17 -3.11
C LEU A 42 -16.16 8.61 -2.59
N VAL A 43 -15.25 9.46 -3.02
CA VAL A 43 -15.19 10.86 -2.56
C VAL A 43 -15.39 11.81 -3.73
N SER A 44 -16.40 12.68 -3.61
CA SER A 44 -16.61 13.77 -4.58
C SER A 44 -15.60 14.89 -4.32
N ALA A 45 -14.72 15.17 -5.30
CA ALA A 45 -13.70 16.21 -5.19
C ALA A 45 -13.37 16.83 -6.56
N LYS A 46 -12.50 17.86 -6.53
CA LYS A 46 -11.97 18.50 -7.75
C LYS A 46 -10.88 17.65 -8.40
N ASN A 47 -10.08 16.96 -7.58
CA ASN A 47 -9.00 16.07 -7.99
C ASN A 47 -8.70 15.07 -6.85
N GLU A 48 -7.85 14.09 -7.13
CA GLU A 48 -7.48 13.02 -6.19
C GLU A 48 -6.83 13.55 -4.92
N ASN A 49 -5.90 14.53 -5.02
CA ASN A 49 -5.28 15.15 -3.85
C ASN A 49 -6.32 15.75 -2.89
N ARG A 50 -7.36 16.40 -3.42
CA ARG A 50 -8.46 16.94 -2.62
C ARG A 50 -9.34 15.84 -2.04
N ALA A 51 -9.51 14.70 -2.72
CA ALA A 51 -10.22 13.55 -2.18
C ALA A 51 -9.47 12.96 -0.97
N VAL A 52 -8.16 12.76 -1.11
CA VAL A 52 -7.28 12.28 -0.01
C VAL A 52 -7.29 13.25 1.18
N GLN A 53 -7.15 14.56 0.95
CA GLN A 53 -7.23 15.55 2.02
C GLN A 53 -8.59 15.55 2.74
N LYS A 54 -9.69 15.33 2.01
CA LYS A 54 -11.02 15.20 2.62
C LYS A 54 -11.12 13.98 3.53
N ILE A 55 -10.48 12.87 3.15
CA ILE A 55 -10.45 11.65 3.98
C ILE A 55 -9.71 11.93 5.27
N TRP A 56 -8.47 12.43 5.22
CA TRP A 56 -7.71 12.76 6.43
C TRP A 56 -8.52 13.70 7.34
N LYS A 57 -9.01 14.82 6.80
CA LYS A 57 -9.77 15.78 7.59
C LYS A 57 -11.03 15.22 8.27
N ARG A 58 -11.71 14.23 7.66
CA ARG A 58 -12.99 13.71 8.18
C ARG A 58 -12.86 12.40 8.97
N LEU A 59 -11.80 11.64 8.75
CA LEU A 59 -11.68 10.28 9.25
C LEU A 59 -10.44 10.03 10.12
N GLU A 60 -9.45 10.92 10.12
CA GLU A 60 -8.22 10.77 10.93
C GLU A 60 -8.51 10.57 12.41
N ASP A 61 -9.45 11.33 12.98
CA ASP A 61 -9.83 11.20 14.39
C ASP A 61 -10.79 10.03 14.68
N SER A 62 -11.32 9.38 13.64
CA SER A 62 -12.35 8.34 13.76
C SER A 62 -11.87 6.95 13.39
N LEU A 63 -10.80 6.84 12.61
CA LEU A 63 -10.25 5.58 12.14
C LEU A 63 -8.72 5.58 12.32
N PRO A 64 -8.12 4.42 12.63
CA PRO A 64 -6.68 4.29 12.78
C PRO A 64 -6.01 4.18 11.39
N ILE A 65 -6.08 5.25 10.60
CA ILE A 65 -5.59 5.31 9.22
C ILE A 65 -4.07 5.22 9.20
N ASP A 66 -3.54 4.29 8.40
CA ASP A 66 -2.10 4.16 8.11
C ASP A 66 -1.77 4.84 6.77
N VAL A 67 -2.49 4.46 5.72
CA VAL A 67 -2.26 4.92 4.35
C VAL A 67 -3.60 5.21 3.67
N VAL A 68 -3.64 6.27 2.89
CA VAL A 68 -4.73 6.60 1.97
C VAL A 68 -4.18 6.57 0.56
N CYS A 69 -4.77 5.77 -0.33
CA CYS A 69 -4.28 5.63 -1.69
C CYS A 69 -5.39 5.60 -2.75
N SER A 70 -5.09 6.04 -3.97
CA SER A 70 -6.04 5.90 -5.07
C SER A 70 -6.27 4.41 -5.37
N LEU A 71 -7.53 4.01 -5.51
CA LEU A 71 -7.88 2.62 -5.78
C LEU A 71 -7.41 2.20 -7.19
N PHE A 72 -7.51 3.14 -8.13
CA PHE A 72 -7.06 2.98 -9.50
C PHE A 72 -5.82 3.84 -9.78
N PRO A 73 -4.93 3.39 -10.68
CA PRO A 73 -3.84 4.22 -11.15
C PRO A 73 -4.39 5.41 -11.96
N GLY A 74 -3.70 6.54 -11.84
CA GLY A 74 -3.95 7.72 -12.66
C GLY A 74 -3.48 7.55 -14.11
N PRO A 75 -3.59 8.60 -14.94
CA PRO A 75 -3.22 8.58 -16.36
C PRO A 75 -1.75 8.24 -16.63
N ASP A 76 -0.87 8.45 -15.65
CA ASP A 76 0.56 8.12 -15.71
C ASP A 76 0.86 6.68 -15.24
N GLY A 77 -0.18 5.89 -14.94
CA GLY A 77 -0.06 4.53 -14.43
C GLY A 77 0.33 4.46 -12.96
N LYS A 78 0.48 5.60 -12.26
CA LYS A 78 0.87 5.65 -10.85
C LYS A 78 -0.33 5.78 -9.94
N ARG A 79 -0.21 5.28 -8.71
CA ARG A 79 -1.20 5.50 -7.66
C ARG A 79 -0.77 6.66 -6.78
N LEU A 80 -1.72 7.51 -6.44
CA LEU A 80 -1.50 8.51 -5.40
C LEU A 80 -1.50 7.80 -4.03
N MET A 81 -0.51 8.06 -3.20
CA MET A 81 -0.44 7.53 -1.83
C MET A 81 -0.13 8.66 -0.86
N SER A 82 -0.84 8.69 0.26
CA SER A 82 -0.58 9.56 1.40
C SER A 82 -0.39 8.67 2.61
N ILE A 83 0.81 8.73 3.18
CA ILE A 83 1.32 7.79 4.18
C ILE A 83 1.48 8.56 5.48
N GLN A 84 0.95 8.01 6.58
CA GLN A 84 1.19 8.58 7.90
C GLN A 84 2.66 8.37 8.28
N MET A 85 3.33 9.42 8.72
CA MET A 85 4.72 9.36 9.17
C MET A 85 4.86 10.08 10.51
N SER A 86 5.76 9.60 11.37
CA SER A 86 6.17 10.37 12.54
C SER A 86 6.90 11.64 12.13
N CYS A 87 6.87 12.67 12.98
CA CYS A 87 7.58 13.93 12.71
C CYS A 87 9.08 13.68 12.45
N GLU A 88 9.72 12.83 13.24
CA GLU A 88 11.12 12.45 13.07
C GLU A 88 11.38 11.82 11.68
N THR A 89 10.51 10.91 11.24
CA THR A 89 10.64 10.27 9.92
C THR A 89 10.45 11.28 8.79
N ALA A 90 9.47 12.19 8.93
CA ALA A 90 9.20 13.23 7.95
C ALA A 90 10.37 14.23 7.85
N GLU A 91 10.98 14.62 8.96
CA GLU A 91 12.17 15.48 8.98
C GLU A 91 13.37 14.81 8.34
N ARG A 92 13.65 13.55 8.69
CA ARG A 92 14.72 12.78 8.07
C ARG A 92 14.53 12.66 6.56
N LEU A 93 13.30 12.40 6.12
CA LEU A 93 12.95 12.34 4.70
C LEU A 93 13.23 13.67 4.01
N ARG A 94 12.86 14.80 4.61
CA ARG A 94 13.12 16.14 4.05
C ARG A 94 14.62 16.40 3.91
N ILE A 95 15.40 16.16 4.96
CA ILE A 95 16.86 16.35 4.95
C ILE A 95 17.52 15.51 3.85
N GLN A 96 17.10 14.24 3.72
CA GLN A 96 17.63 13.35 2.69
C GLN A 96 17.24 13.80 1.27
N ALA A 97 16.00 14.21 1.07
CA ALA A 97 15.53 14.73 -0.20
C ALA A 97 16.24 16.03 -0.60
N GLU A 98 16.46 16.95 0.35
CA GLU A 98 17.23 18.18 0.16
C GLU A 98 18.68 17.88 -0.22
N THR A 99 19.32 16.93 0.47
CA THR A 99 20.69 16.48 0.14
C THR A 99 20.77 15.90 -1.28
N ALA A 100 19.71 15.21 -1.71
CA ALA A 100 19.59 14.67 -3.05
C ALA A 100 19.08 15.69 -4.10
N GLN A 101 18.82 16.95 -3.71
CA GLN A 101 18.25 18.01 -4.56
C GLN A 101 16.90 17.61 -5.20
N GLN A 102 16.08 16.89 -4.46
CA GLN A 102 14.78 16.39 -4.91
C GLN A 102 13.65 16.84 -3.97
N SER A 103 12.40 16.76 -4.45
CA SER A 103 11.26 16.88 -3.54
C SER A 103 11.14 15.63 -2.65
N PRO A 104 10.63 15.75 -1.41
CA PRO A 104 10.42 14.60 -0.53
C PRO A 104 9.60 13.48 -1.17
N GLU A 105 8.58 13.81 -1.97
CA GLU A 105 7.72 12.86 -2.66
C GLU A 105 8.49 12.11 -3.76
N THR A 106 9.34 12.82 -4.50
CA THR A 106 10.16 12.23 -5.57
C THR A 106 11.20 11.28 -4.98
N TYR A 107 11.89 11.75 -3.94
CA TYR A 107 12.89 10.96 -3.23
C TYR A 107 12.30 9.70 -2.61
N LEU A 108 11.18 9.83 -1.88
CA LEU A 108 10.47 8.69 -1.30
C LEU A 108 9.99 7.71 -2.38
N GLY A 109 9.41 8.22 -3.47
CA GLY A 109 8.96 7.39 -4.58
C GLY A 109 10.09 6.55 -5.20
N GLN A 110 11.26 7.15 -5.40
CA GLN A 110 12.45 6.44 -5.88
C GLN A 110 12.93 5.40 -4.87
N ALA A 111 13.04 5.76 -3.59
CA ALA A 111 13.45 4.85 -2.53
C ALA A 111 12.53 3.62 -2.41
N ILE A 112 11.21 3.80 -2.56
CA ILE A 112 10.23 2.71 -2.58
C ILE A 112 10.46 1.80 -3.80
N LEU A 113 10.64 2.37 -4.99
CA LEU A 113 10.89 1.60 -6.21
C LEU A 113 12.18 0.77 -6.10
N GLU A 114 13.24 1.36 -5.56
CA GLU A 114 14.52 0.68 -5.32
C GLU A 114 14.39 -0.42 -4.27
N ALA A 115 13.65 -0.18 -3.18
CA ALA A 115 13.37 -1.19 -2.17
C ALA A 115 12.61 -2.39 -2.77
N LEU A 116 11.59 -2.13 -3.60
CA LEU A 116 10.83 -3.18 -4.29
C LEU A 116 11.70 -3.95 -5.30
N ALA A 117 12.57 -3.27 -6.04
CA ALA A 117 13.50 -3.92 -6.96
C ALA A 117 14.51 -4.82 -6.23
N ARG A 118 15.01 -4.36 -5.07
CA ARG A 118 15.89 -5.16 -4.20
C ARG A 118 15.18 -6.38 -3.63
N ASP A 119 13.97 -6.24 -3.12
CA ASP A 119 13.19 -7.37 -2.58
C ASP A 119 12.94 -8.45 -3.65
N ARG A 120 12.48 -8.05 -4.85
CA ARG A 120 12.28 -8.98 -5.97
C ARG A 120 13.57 -9.73 -6.33
N SER A 121 14.69 -9.02 -6.37
CA SER A 121 16.00 -9.60 -6.66
C SER A 121 16.45 -10.58 -5.59
N GLN A 122 16.25 -10.24 -4.31
CA GLN A 122 16.57 -11.12 -3.19
C GLN A 122 15.68 -12.37 -3.18
N ARG A 123 14.38 -12.22 -3.44
CA ARG A 123 13.44 -13.35 -3.55
C ARG A 123 13.84 -14.31 -4.67
N LYS A 124 14.20 -13.77 -5.84
CA LYS A 124 14.70 -14.57 -6.96
C LYS A 124 15.97 -15.34 -6.59
N ARG A 125 16.98 -14.65 -6.03
CA ARG A 125 18.21 -15.30 -5.56
C ARG A 125 17.95 -16.40 -4.53
N ARG A 126 17.03 -16.16 -3.59
CA ARG A 126 16.65 -17.17 -2.58
C ARG A 126 15.99 -18.38 -3.24
N LEU A 127 15.15 -18.18 -4.24
CA LEU A 127 14.55 -19.26 -5.02
C LEU A 127 15.62 -20.05 -5.77
N ASP A 128 16.53 -19.36 -6.47
CA ASP A 128 17.62 -19.99 -7.22
C ASP A 128 18.53 -20.82 -6.31
N CYS A 129 18.91 -20.28 -5.15
CA CYS A 129 19.70 -21.01 -4.15
C CYS A 129 18.98 -22.27 -3.65
N ARG A 130 17.67 -22.18 -3.38
CA ARG A 130 16.87 -23.34 -2.94
C ARG A 130 16.73 -24.37 -4.05
N LEU A 131 16.48 -23.94 -5.28
CA LEU A 131 16.39 -24.84 -6.43
C LEU A 131 17.72 -25.55 -6.69
N ASN A 132 18.84 -24.82 -6.63
CA ASN A 132 20.18 -25.40 -6.76
C ASN A 132 20.48 -26.42 -5.67
N SER A 133 20.00 -26.20 -4.44
CA SER A 133 20.11 -27.20 -3.37
C SER A 133 19.31 -28.47 -3.71
N LEU A 134 18.07 -28.33 -4.19
CA LEU A 134 17.25 -29.49 -4.57
C LEU A 134 17.85 -30.25 -5.75
N MET A 135 18.38 -29.54 -6.76
CA MET A 135 19.00 -30.13 -7.95
C MET A 135 20.31 -30.88 -7.66
N ARG A 136 20.90 -30.72 -6.48
CA ARG A 136 22.04 -31.54 -6.04
C ARG A 136 21.61 -32.93 -5.60
N ASP A 137 20.41 -33.02 -5.02
CA ASP A 137 19.92 -34.23 -4.36
C ASP A 137 18.88 -34.97 -5.23
N PHE A 138 18.25 -34.27 -6.18
CA PHE A 138 17.15 -34.78 -7.01
C PHE A 138 17.29 -34.34 -8.46
N SER A 139 16.77 -35.14 -9.39
CA SER A 139 16.66 -34.75 -10.79
C SER A 139 15.57 -33.69 -11.01
N ALA A 140 15.66 -32.97 -12.13
CA ALA A 140 14.64 -31.97 -12.51
C ALA A 140 13.23 -32.59 -12.63
N GLU A 141 13.14 -33.82 -13.11
CA GLU A 141 11.88 -34.56 -13.27
C GLU A 141 11.23 -34.89 -11.93
N GLU A 142 12.03 -35.33 -10.94
CA GLU A 142 11.54 -35.63 -9.59
C GLU A 142 11.04 -34.35 -8.89
N ILE A 143 11.76 -33.24 -9.02
CA ILE A 143 11.38 -31.94 -8.46
C ILE A 143 10.08 -31.44 -9.12
N ALA A 144 10.00 -31.46 -10.46
CA ALA A 144 8.82 -31.03 -11.19
C ALA A 144 7.60 -31.91 -10.89
N GLY A 145 7.79 -33.23 -10.83
CA GLY A 145 6.74 -34.17 -10.47
C GLY A 145 6.24 -33.98 -9.03
N ALA A 146 7.14 -33.70 -8.08
CA ALA A 146 6.76 -33.39 -6.70
C ALA A 146 6.01 -32.05 -6.57
N ALA A 147 6.39 -31.03 -7.35
CA ALA A 147 5.69 -29.76 -7.40
C ALA A 147 4.27 -29.91 -8.00
N ALA A 148 4.14 -30.65 -9.11
CA ALA A 148 2.86 -30.90 -9.76
C ALA A 148 1.84 -31.58 -8.82
N ARG A 149 2.27 -32.59 -8.05
CA ARG A 149 1.42 -33.28 -7.05
C ARG A 149 0.93 -32.39 -5.90
N ARG A 150 1.56 -31.25 -5.65
CA ARG A 150 1.17 -30.29 -4.60
C ARG A 150 0.24 -29.19 -5.09
N ILE A 151 0.19 -28.95 -6.39
CA ILE A 151 -0.59 -27.88 -7.02
C ILE A 151 -1.89 -28.45 -7.63
N ALA A 152 -1.90 -29.74 -7.97
CA ALA A 152 -3.11 -30.49 -8.31
C ALA A 152 -3.97 -30.77 -7.07
#